data_AF-A0A1M6HRU3-F1
#
_entry.id   AF-A0A1M6HRU3-F1
#
_cell.length_a   1.000
_cell.length_b   1.000
_cell.length_c   1.000
_cell.angle_alpha   90.00
_cell.angle_beta   90.00
_cell.angle_gamma   90.00
#
_symmetry.space_group_name_H-M   'P 1'
#
loop_
_entity.id
_entity.type
_entity.pdbx_description
1 polymer ?
#
loop_
_entity_poly.entity_id
_entity_poly.type
_entity_poly.pdbx_seq_one_letter_code
_entity_poly.pdbx_strand_id
1 'polypeptide(L)'
;MATKRINLSFSMDREDDAKVYNILSAQKYKTDYVIKAVLSFTGKGDKDFDKEAVKQAVKEAIAECGGITTGNSRKDNNDCVQHELPDNIFDMFNNL
;
A
#
# COMPACT_ATOMS: atom_id res chain seq x y z
N MET A 1 -6.08 16.12 32.00
CA MET A 1 -6.72 15.85 30.69
C MET A 1 -8.09 15.26 30.93
N ALA A 2 -9.14 15.75 30.25
CA ALA A 2 -10.48 15.20 30.39
C ALA A 2 -10.65 13.98 29.48
N THR A 3 -11.17 12.87 30.02
CA THR A 3 -11.52 11.68 29.25
C THR A 3 -13.00 11.68 28.95
N LYS A 4 -13.38 11.56 27.67
CA LYS A 4 -14.77 11.37 27.23
C LYS A 4 -14.94 9.95 26.67
N ARG A 5 -16.10 9.35 26.89
CA ARG A 5 -16.44 8.00 26.40
C ARG A 5 -17.60 8.07 25.44
N ILE A 6 -17.60 7.18 24.44
CA ILE A 6 -18.71 6.96 23.52
C ILE A 6 -19.23 5.53 23.73
N ASN A 7 -20.55 5.35 23.66
CA ASN A 7 -21.18 4.03 23.71
C ASN A 7 -21.50 3.59 22.28
N LEU A 8 -21.18 2.34 21.97
CA LEU A 8 -21.46 1.71 20.68
C LEU A 8 -22.39 0.51 20.92
N SER A 9 -23.37 0.33 20.04
CA SER A 9 -24.24 -0.84 19.99
C SER A 9 -24.04 -1.57 18.66
N PHE A 10 -24.04 -2.90 18.71
CA PHE A 10 -23.86 -3.77 17.56
C PHE A 10 -25.05 -4.73 17.48
N SER A 11 -25.70 -4.83 16.32
CA SER A 11 -26.74 -5.84 16.10
C SER A 11 -26.08 -7.17 15.73
N MET A 12 -26.42 -8.26 16.41
CA MET A 12 -25.88 -9.59 16.06
C MET A 12 -26.54 -10.18 14.80
N ASP A 13 -27.66 -9.60 14.37
CA ASP A 13 -28.38 -10.01 13.15
C ASP A 13 -27.76 -9.39 11.88
N ARG A 14 -26.97 -8.33 12.03
CA ARG A 14 -26.24 -7.69 10.92
C ARG A 14 -24.82 -8.25 10.86
N GLU A 15 -24.49 -8.90 9.75
CA GLU A 15 -23.21 -9.60 9.59
C GLU A 15 -21.99 -8.70 9.88
N ASP A 16 -21.98 -7.48 9.35
CA ASP A 16 -20.87 -6.55 9.54
C ASP A 16 -20.74 -6.10 10.99
N ASP A 17 -21.86 -5.84 11.67
CA ASP A 17 -21.87 -5.46 13.08
C ASP A 17 -21.32 -6.59 13.95
N ALA A 18 -21.75 -7.84 13.69
CA ALA A 18 -21.26 -9.02 14.39
C ALA A 18 -19.75 -9.23 14.17
N LYS A 19 -19.26 -9.07 12.93
CA LYS A 19 -17.83 -9.12 12.61
C LYS A 19 -17.03 -8.07 13.37
N VAL A 20 -17.44 -6.80 13.29
CA VAL A 20 -16.75 -5.70 13.97
C VAL A 20 -16.78 -5.88 15.48
N TYR A 21 -17.92 -6.30 16.03
CA TYR A 21 -18.05 -6.62 17.45
C TYR A 21 -17.04 -7.68 17.89
N ASN A 22 -16.94 -8.80 17.16
CA ASN A 22 -16.01 -9.88 17.47
C ASN A 22 -14.55 -9.45 17.38
N ILE A 23 -14.20 -8.62 16.40
CA ILE A 23 -12.85 -8.06 16.27
C ILE A 23 -12.52 -7.17 17.48
N LEU A 24 -13.41 -6.23 17.82
CA LEU A 24 -13.21 -5.29 18.91
C LEU A 24 -13.22 -6.00 20.27
N SER A 25 -14.10 -6.97 20.48
CA SER A 25 -14.22 -7.72 21.75
C SER A 25 -12.91 -8.42 22.10
N ALA A 26 -12.22 -8.99 21.11
CA ALA A 26 -10.93 -9.65 21.24
C ALA A 26 -9.74 -8.69 21.55
N GLN A 27 -9.88 -7.39 21.31
CA GLN A 27 -8.79 -6.44 21.57
C GLN A 27 -8.66 -6.09 23.06
N LYS A 28 -7.42 -6.17 23.57
CA LYS A 28 -7.08 -5.71 24.93
C LYS A 28 -7.26 -4.20 25.11
N TYR A 29 -6.94 -3.41 24.09
CA TYR A 29 -7.01 -1.94 24.10
C TYR A 29 -7.95 -1.42 22.99
N LYS A 30 -9.26 -1.55 23.22
CA LYS A 30 -10.33 -1.24 22.23
C LYS A 30 -10.27 0.19 21.70
N THR A 31 -10.11 1.17 22.60
CA THR A 31 -10.05 2.60 22.22
C THR A 31 -8.87 2.90 21.30
N ASP A 32 -7.68 2.35 21.60
CA ASP A 32 -6.48 2.53 20.76
C ASP A 32 -6.67 1.90 19.38
N TYR A 33 -7.23 0.69 19.34
CA TYR A 33 -7.55 0.02 18.08
C TYR A 33 -8.51 0.85 17.22
N VAL A 34 -9.60 1.37 17.80
CA VAL A 34 -10.57 2.22 17.09
C VAL A 34 -9.90 3.51 16.61
N ILE A 35 -9.06 4.16 17.42
CA ILE A 35 -8.32 5.36 17.00
C ILE A 35 -7.47 5.06 15.75
N LYS A 36 -6.67 3.99 15.78
CA LYS A 36 -5.83 3.60 14.64
C LYS A 36 -6.66 3.25 13.41
N ALA A 37 -7.75 2.50 13.58
CA ALA A 37 -8.62 2.11 12.48
C ALA A 37 -9.29 3.34 11.83
N VAL A 38 -9.86 4.24 12.64
CA VAL A 38 -10.51 5.47 12.15
C VAL A 38 -9.50 6.41 11.50
N LEU A 39 -8.33 6.64 12.12
CA LEU A 39 -7.29 7.48 11.51
C LEU A 39 -6.71 6.86 10.23
N SER A 40 -6.62 5.53 10.15
CA SER A 40 -6.19 4.85 8.92
C SER A 40 -7.24 4.89 7.83
N PHE A 41 -8.53 4.89 8.19
CA PHE A 41 -9.64 4.99 7.24
C PHE A 41 -9.82 6.42 6.73
N THR A 42 -9.84 7.40 7.64
CA THR A 42 -9.96 8.83 7.31
C THR A 42 -8.69 9.36 6.65
N GLY A 43 -7.51 8.92 7.09
CA GLY A 43 -6.22 9.21 6.45
C GLY A 43 -6.01 8.50 5.11
N LYS A 44 -6.87 7.54 4.74
CA LYS A 44 -6.96 6.96 3.39
C LYS A 44 -7.90 7.73 2.47
N GLY A 45 -8.71 8.67 3.00
CA GLY A 45 -9.48 9.61 2.19
C GLY A 45 -8.60 10.63 1.43
N ASP A 46 -7.37 10.86 1.92
CA ASP A 46 -6.36 11.74 1.31
C ASP A 46 -5.09 11.00 0.87
N LYS A 47 -4.96 9.70 1.16
CA LYS A 47 -3.95 8.87 0.49
C LYS A 47 -4.57 8.35 -0.79
N ASP A 48 -4.61 9.23 -1.79
CA ASP A 48 -4.36 8.81 -3.15
C ASP A 48 -3.33 7.69 -3.08
N PHE A 49 -3.67 6.53 -3.65
CA PHE A 49 -2.72 5.46 -3.87
C PHE A 49 -1.40 6.11 -4.32
N ASP A 50 -0.38 6.06 -3.47
CA ASP A 50 0.83 6.85 -3.66
C ASP A 50 1.63 6.21 -4.80
N LYS A 51 1.20 6.54 -6.02
CA LYS A 51 1.77 6.06 -7.28
C LYS A 51 3.26 6.32 -7.30
N GLU A 52 3.70 7.42 -6.71
CA GLU A 52 5.10 7.79 -6.63
C GLU A 52 5.87 6.87 -5.66
N ALA A 53 5.29 6.51 -4.51
CA ALA A 53 5.87 5.49 -3.63
C ALA A 53 5.98 4.11 -4.32
N VAL A 54 4.99 3.71 -5.12
CA VAL A 54 5.04 2.46 -5.89
C VAL A 54 6.09 2.53 -6.99
N LYS A 55 6.14 3.62 -7.76
CA LYS A 55 7.17 3.84 -8.80
C LYS A 55 8.58 3.79 -8.19
N GLN A 56 8.77 4.42 -7.04
CA GLN A 56 10.05 4.46 -6.36
C GLN A 56 10.48 3.08 -5.85
N ALA A 57 9.57 2.32 -5.22
CA ALA A 57 9.85 0.95 -4.77
C ALA A 57 10.22 0.01 -5.94
N VAL A 58 9.57 0.16 -7.10
CA VAL A 58 9.89 -0.66 -8.29
C VAL A 58 11.24 -0.24 -8.90
N LYS A 59 11.56 1.07 -8.94
CA LYS A 59 12.89 1.55 -9.37
C LYS A 59 14.01 0.98 -8.50
N GLU A 60 13.82 1.00 -7.18
CA GLU A 60 14.79 0.48 -6.21
C GLU A 60 14.98 -1.03 -6.38
N ALA A 61 13.90 -1.80 -6.51
CA ALA A 61 13.99 -3.26 -6.73
C ALA A 61 14.70 -3.63 -8.03
N ILE A 62 14.46 -2.88 -9.12
CA ILE A 62 15.14 -3.10 -10.41
C ILE A 62 16.64 -2.78 -10.28
N ALA A 63 17.00 -1.68 -9.61
CA ALA A 63 18.40 -1.32 -9.40
C ALA A 63 19.14 -2.35 -8.53
N GLU A 64 18.50 -2.83 -7.47
CA GLU A 64 19.06 -3.87 -6.59
C GLU A 64 19.23 -5.22 -7.31
N CYS A 65 18.33 -5.54 -8.26
CA CYS A 65 18.41 -6.77 -9.07
C CYS A 65 19.35 -6.67 -10.28
N GLY A 66 20.13 -5.58 -10.42
CA GLY A 66 21.10 -5.41 -11.51
C GLY A 66 20.50 -4.85 -12.81
N GLY A 67 19.32 -4.24 -12.77
CA GLY A 67 18.62 -3.68 -13.92
C GLY A 67 17.78 -4.70 -14.70
N ILE A 68 17.01 -4.24 -15.70
CA ILE A 68 16.33 -5.13 -16.64
C ILE A 68 17.28 -5.44 -17.79
N THR A 69 17.82 -6.67 -17.81
CA THR A 69 18.55 -7.16 -18.97
C THR A 69 17.54 -7.60 -20.04
N THR A 70 17.34 -6.78 -21.07
CA THR A 70 16.52 -7.17 -22.22
C THR A 70 17.31 -8.21 -23.01
N GLY A 71 17.03 -9.48 -22.77
CA GLY A 71 17.55 -10.59 -23.56
C GLY A 71 17.02 -10.51 -24.97
N ASN A 72 17.73 -9.85 -25.86
CA ASN A 72 17.57 -10.05 -27.30
C ASN A 72 18.85 -10.69 -27.84
N SER A 73 18.67 -11.93 -28.28
CA SER A 73 19.61 -12.72 -29.04
C SER A 73 20.16 -11.92 -30.23
N ARG A 74 21.42 -11.50 -30.13
CA ARG A 74 22.40 -11.49 -31.23
C ARG A 74 23.78 -11.35 -30.63
N LYS A 75 24.56 -12.42 -30.75
CA LYS A 75 26.02 -12.35 -30.90
C LYS A 75 26.29 -11.17 -31.83
N ASP A 76 26.91 -10.12 -31.34
CA ASP A 76 28.12 -9.54 -31.94
C ASP A 76 28.71 -8.50 -30.99
N ASN A 77 30.04 -8.46 -31.01
CA ASN A 77 30.92 -7.82 -30.06
C ASN A 77 30.63 -6.32 -29.85
N ASN A 78 30.85 -5.92 -28.58
CA ASN A 78 31.28 -4.59 -28.18
C ASN A 78 30.20 -3.49 -28.16
N ASP A 79 29.23 -3.64 -27.27
CA ASP A 79 28.55 -2.48 -26.68
C ASP A 79 27.96 -2.91 -25.33
N CYS A 80 28.67 -2.58 -24.24
CA CYS A 80 28.09 -2.57 -22.90
C CYS A 80 27.17 -1.34 -22.78
N VAL A 81 26.17 -1.23 -23.66
CA VAL A 81 25.11 -0.25 -23.50
C VAL A 81 24.25 -0.79 -22.38
N GLN A 82 24.51 -0.28 -21.18
CA GLN A 82 23.61 -0.41 -20.05
C GLN A 82 22.28 0.17 -20.55
N HIS A 83 21.34 -0.71 -20.89
CA HIS A 83 20.04 -0.28 -21.40
C HIS A 83 19.32 0.36 -20.22
N GLU A 84 19.47 1.68 -20.08
CA GLU A 84 18.73 2.47 -19.12
C GLU A 84 17.25 2.23 -19.39
N LEU A 85 16.48 1.92 -18.34
CA LEU A 85 15.04 1.81 -18.47
C LEU A 85 14.53 3.12 -19.07
N PRO A 86 13.77 3.08 -20.17
CA PRO A 86 13.02 4.24 -20.62
C PRO A 86 12.21 4.80 -19.44
N ASP A 87 12.40 6.09 -19.14
CA ASP A 87 11.78 6.76 -17.99
C ASP A 87 10.24 6.60 -17.98
N ASN A 88 9.66 6.42 -19.16
CA ASN A 88 8.23 6.25 -19.39
C ASN A 88 7.68 4.85 -19.08
N ILE A 89 8.50 3.85 -18.76
CA ILE A 89 8.00 2.51 -18.35
C ILE A 89 7.08 2.66 -17.13
N PHE A 90 7.41 3.57 -16.22
CA PHE A 90 6.63 3.82 -15.02
C PHE A 90 5.33 4.58 -15.28
N ASP A 91 5.09 5.06 -16.49
CA ASP A 91 3.84 5.72 -16.85
C ASP A 91 2.66 4.75 -16.94
N MET A 92 2.91 3.44 -17.00
CA MET A 92 1.85 2.43 -16.89
C MET A 92 1.06 2.53 -15.58
N PHE A 93 1.69 3.05 -14.51
CA PHE A 93 1.04 3.29 -13.23
C PHE A 93 0.13 4.53 -13.22
N ASN A 94 0.20 5.38 -14.26
CA ASN A 94 -0.68 6.54 -14.36
C ASN A 94 -2.13 6.13 -14.64
N ASN A 95 -2.35 4.95 -15.23
CA ASN A 95 -3.68 4.39 -15.54
C ASN A 95 -4.30 3.54 -14.40
N LEU A 96 -3.64 3.46 -13.23
CA LEU A 96 -4.12 2.75 -12.04
C LEU A 96 -5.01 3.60 -11.12
#